data_AF-A0A941VIF6-F1
#
_entry.id   AF-A0A941VIF6-F1
#
_cell.length_a   1.000
_cell.length_b   1.000
_cell.length_c   1.000
_cell.angle_alpha   90.00
_cell.angle_beta   90.00
_cell.angle_gamma   90.00
#
_symmetry.space_group_name_H-M   'P 1'
#
loop_
_entity.id
_entity.type
_entity.pdbx_description
1 polymer ?
#
loop_
_entity_poly.entity_id
_entity_poly.type
_entity_poly.pdbx_seq_one_letter_code
_entity_poly.pdbx_strand_id
1 'polypeptide(L)'
;MSTNNLLRKQVLSEVKKKRLIFLTFVSLSFIYLSISLVFGDMGLFRYLELNRTKMNLENQITEINRQNEQLRTQLKLLKEDPFSREKLAREEYGLSKPNEYIFQYDK
;
A
#
# COMPACT_ATOMS: atom_id res chain seq x y z
N MET A 1 -4.86 31.67 -69.93
CA MET A 1 -3.87 30.85 -69.20
C MET A 1 -4.02 31.07 -67.69
N SER A 2 -4.85 30.32 -66.95
CA SER A 2 -4.81 30.30 -65.46
C SER A 2 -5.64 29.19 -64.78
N THR A 3 -5.93 28.07 -65.44
CA THR A 3 -6.75 26.99 -64.85
C THR A 3 -5.90 25.99 -64.05
N ASN A 4 -4.62 25.83 -64.40
CA ASN A 4 -3.70 24.87 -63.76
C ASN A 4 -3.40 25.18 -62.27
N ASN A 5 -3.60 26.42 -61.83
CA ASN A 5 -3.28 26.83 -60.46
C ASN A 5 -4.42 26.52 -59.46
N LEU A 6 -5.68 26.52 -59.93
CA LEU A 6 -6.86 26.28 -59.09
C LEU A 6 -7.01 24.78 -58.75
N LEU A 7 -6.81 23.90 -59.74
CA LEU A 7 -6.88 22.45 -59.55
C LEU A 7 -5.78 21.94 -58.59
N ARG A 8 -4.55 22.47 -58.71
CA ARG A 8 -3.46 22.14 -57.78
C ARG A 8 -3.77 22.59 -56.35
N LYS A 9 -4.32 23.80 -56.17
CA LYS A 9 -4.73 24.30 -54.85
C LYS A 9 -5.85 23.44 -54.24
N GLN A 10 -6.81 23.00 -55.06
CA GLN A 10 -7.90 22.13 -54.62
C GLN A 10 -7.37 20.76 -54.17
N VAL A 11 -6.54 20.09 -54.98
CA VAL A 11 -5.94 18.80 -54.61
C VAL A 11 -5.11 18.91 -53.32
N LEU A 12 -4.29 19.95 -53.18
CA LEU A 12 -3.51 20.18 -51.96
C LEU A 12 -4.41 20.38 -50.72
N SER A 13 -5.54 21.09 -50.86
CA SER A 13 -6.48 21.30 -49.76
C SER A 13 -7.20 20.02 -49.33
N GLU A 14 -7.57 19.16 -50.28
CA GLU A 14 -8.19 17.86 -50.01
C GLU A 14 -7.20 16.89 -49.34
N VAL A 15 -5.94 16.88 -49.79
CA VAL A 15 -4.87 16.10 -49.14
C VAL A 15 -4.60 16.60 -47.72
N LYS A 16 -4.58 17.93 -47.50
CA LYS A 16 -4.41 18.51 -46.16
C LYS A 16 -5.57 18.16 -45.22
N LYS A 17 -6.82 18.23 -45.69
CA LYS A 17 -8.00 17.81 -44.92
C LYS A 17 -7.94 16.34 -44.54
N LYS A 18 -7.64 15.46 -45.49
CA LYS A 18 -7.50 14.01 -45.22
C LYS A 18 -6.38 13.72 -44.22
N ARG A 19 -5.24 14.41 -44.34
CA ARG A 19 -4.14 14.30 -43.36
C ARG A 19 -4.58 14.78 -41.97
N LEU A 20 -5.30 15.90 -41.89
CA LEU A 20 -5.77 16.43 -40.60
C LEU A 20 -6.74 15.45 -39.93
N ILE A 21 -7.70 14.91 -40.69
CA ILE A 21 -8.65 13.89 -40.20
C ILE A 21 -7.89 12.66 -39.70
N PHE A 22 -6.93 12.16 -40.48
CA PHE A 22 -6.11 11.02 -40.07
C PHE A 22 -5.33 11.30 -38.77
N LEU A 23 -4.67 12.47 -38.67
CA LEU A 23 -3.95 12.86 -37.46
C LEU A 23 -4.87 13.00 -36.24
N THR A 24 -6.07 13.56 -36.42
CA THR A 24 -7.05 13.66 -35.33
C THR A 24 -7.50 12.28 -34.86
N PHE A 25 -7.69 11.34 -35.79
CA PHE A 25 -8.10 9.98 -35.46
C PHE A 25 -7.00 9.21 -34.72
N VAL A 26 -5.75 9.33 -35.19
CA VAL A 26 -4.58 8.75 -34.52
C VAL A 26 -4.40 9.35 -33.13
N SER A 27 -4.54 10.67 -33.00
CA SER A 27 -4.44 11.36 -31.71
C SER A 27 -5.53 10.88 -30.73
N LEU A 28 -6.79 10.77 -31.17
CA LEU A 28 -7.87 10.24 -30.34
C LEU A 28 -7.59 8.80 -29.89
N SER A 29 -7.15 7.95 -30.82
CA SER A 29 -6.84 6.55 -30.51
C SER A 29 -5.67 6.43 -29.53
N PHE A 30 -4.66 7.29 -29.65
CA PHE A 30 -3.53 7.33 -28.74
C PHE A 30 -3.93 7.79 -27.33
N ILE A 31 -4.81 8.80 -27.24
CA ILE A 31 -5.37 9.26 -25.97
C ILE A 31 -6.19 8.14 -25.31
N TYR A 32 -7.05 7.46 -26.07
CA TYR A 32 -7.86 6.35 -25.57
C TYR A 32 -6.99 5.21 -25.03
N LEU A 33 -5.97 4.79 -25.78
CA LEU A 33 -5.01 3.78 -25.33
C LEU A 33 -4.24 4.20 -24.09
N SER A 34 -3.81 5.47 -24.02
CA SER A 34 -3.09 6.00 -22.87
C SER A 34 -3.96 5.98 -21.61
N ILE A 35 -5.22 6.39 -21.73
CA ILE A 35 -6.20 6.33 -20.62
C ILE A 35 -6.43 4.88 -20.21
N SER A 36 -6.67 3.97 -21.16
CA SER A 36 -6.88 2.55 -20.87
C SER A 36 -5.65 1.89 -20.23
N LEU A 37 -4.44 2.33 -20.54
CA LEU A 37 -3.21 1.81 -19.96
C LEU A 37 -2.99 2.33 -18.53
N VAL A 38 -3.35 3.59 -18.25
CA VAL A 38 -3.20 4.19 -16.92
C VAL A 38 -4.31 3.73 -15.98
N PHE A 39 -5.55 3.66 -16.47
CA PHE A 39 -6.77 3.37 -15.69
C PHE A 39 -7.33 1.96 -15.87
N GLY A 40 -6.71 1.11 -16.71
CA GLY A 40 -7.11 -0.29 -16.85
C GLY A 40 -6.82 -1.11 -15.58
N ASP A 41 -7.40 -2.31 -15.50
CA ASP A 41 -7.31 -3.20 -14.32
C ASP A 41 -5.86 -3.56 -13.92
N MET A 42 -4.92 -3.54 -14.87
CA MET A 42 -3.47 -3.71 -14.65
C MET A 42 -2.67 -2.41 -14.88
N GLY A 43 -3.32 -1.26 -14.73
CA GLY A 43 -2.70 0.03 -14.95
C GLY A 43 -1.69 0.43 -13.88
N LEU A 44 -0.93 1.47 -14.20
CA LEU A 44 0.11 2.04 -13.32
C LEU A 44 -0.44 2.43 -11.94
N PHE A 45 -1.69 2.91 -11.88
CA PHE A 45 -2.31 3.31 -10.62
C PHE A 45 -2.47 2.11 -9.66
N ARG A 46 -2.91 0.97 -10.18
CA ARG A 46 -3.09 -0.27 -9.40
C ARG A 46 -1.75 -0.80 -8.90
N TYR A 47 -0.71 -0.71 -9.72
CA TYR A 47 0.64 -1.10 -9.31
C TYR A 47 1.14 -0.25 -8.13
N LEU A 48 0.93 1.07 -8.17
CA LEU A 48 1.33 1.96 -7.08
C LEU A 48 0.58 1.68 -5.79
N GLU A 49 -0.73 1.44 -5.88
CA GLU A 49 -1.54 1.04 -4.73
C GLU A 49 -1.04 -0.29 -4.13
N LEU A 50 -0.84 -1.30 -4.97
CA LEU A 50 -0.38 -2.61 -4.54
C LEU A 50 1.01 -2.55 -3.89
N ASN A 51 1.91 -1.72 -4.43
CA ASN A 51 3.24 -1.53 -3.86
C ASN A 51 3.18 -0.86 -2.48
N ARG A 52 2.27 0.11 -2.29
CA ARG A 52 2.03 0.73 -0.97
C ARG A 52 1.46 -0.29 0.02
N THR A 53 0.49 -1.09 -0.39
CA THR A 53 -0.08 -2.15 0.44
C THR A 53 0.98 -3.16 0.83
N LYS A 54 1.82 -3.59 -0.12
CA LYS A 54 2.94 -4.50 0.14
C LYS A 54 3.89 -3.95 1.21
N MET A 55 4.36 -2.71 1.06
CA MET A 55 5.22 -2.06 2.07
C MET A 55 4.55 -1.99 3.44
N ASN A 56 3.26 -1.67 3.49
CA ASN A 56 2.52 -1.59 4.74
C ASN A 56 2.43 -2.95 5.44
N LEU A 57 2.15 -4.03 4.69
CA LEU A 57 2.14 -5.39 5.23
C LEU A 57 3.53 -5.82 5.73
N GLU A 58 4.60 -5.52 5.00
CA GLU A 58 5.98 -5.82 5.43
C GLU A 58 6.33 -5.13 6.74
N ASN A 59 5.92 -3.87 6.91
CA ASN A 59 6.09 -3.13 8.15
C ASN A 59 5.29 -3.75 9.31
N GLN A 60 4.03 -4.15 9.06
CA GLN A 60 3.21 -4.81 10.07
C GLN A 60 3.82 -6.15 10.51
N ILE A 61 4.32 -6.95 9.56
CA ILE A 61 5.01 -8.21 9.87
C ILE A 61 6.23 -7.96 10.75
N THR A 62 7.02 -6.94 10.40
CA THR A 62 8.22 -6.57 11.17
C THR A 62 7.86 -6.16 12.60
N GLU A 63 6.84 -5.34 12.77
CA GLU A 63 6.39 -4.90 14.10
C GLU A 63 5.82 -6.05 14.94
N ILE A 64 5.00 -6.93 14.34
CA ILE A 64 4.46 -8.11 15.03
C ILE A 64 5.60 -9.06 15.44
N ASN A 65 6.61 -9.26 14.58
CA ASN A 65 7.76 -10.08 14.92
C ASN A 65 8.54 -9.50 16.09
N ARG A 66 8.77 -8.17 16.10
CA ARG A 66 9.42 -7.48 17.21
C ARG A 66 8.65 -7.66 18.52
N GLN A 67 7.32 -7.50 18.49
CA GLN A 67 6.46 -7.72 19.65
C GLN A 67 6.51 -9.18 20.13
N ASN A 68 6.48 -10.14 19.21
CA ASN A 68 6.60 -11.56 19.53
C ASN A 68 7.95 -11.88 20.21
N GLU A 69 9.06 -11.31 19.73
CA GLU A 69 10.37 -11.50 20.37
C GLU A 69 10.43 -10.91 21.78
N GLN A 70 9.83 -9.72 21.97
CA GLN A 70 9.74 -9.10 23.29
C GLN A 70 8.91 -9.96 24.25
N LEU A 71 7.75 -10.44 23.81
CA LEU A 71 6.88 -11.32 24.61
C LEU A 71 7.56 -12.65 24.93
N ARG A 72 8.28 -13.25 23.97
CA ARG A 72 9.06 -14.47 24.19
C ARG A 72 10.15 -14.26 25.24
N THR A 73 10.84 -13.12 25.18
CA THR A 73 11.84 -12.76 26.18
C THR A 73 11.22 -12.60 27.57
N GLN A 74 10.08 -11.91 27.68
CA GLN A 74 9.34 -11.78 28.94
C GLN A 74 8.89 -13.14 29.49
N LEU A 75 8.34 -14.01 28.63
CA LEU A 75 7.96 -15.37 29.02
C LEU A 75 9.15 -16.21 29.47
N LYS A 76 10.32 -16.05 28.83
CA LYS A 76 11.54 -16.74 29.22
C LYS A 76 11.99 -16.29 30.60
N LEU A 77 12.06 -14.98 30.84
CA LEU A 77 12.38 -14.42 32.16
C LEU A 77 11.41 -14.91 33.24
N LEU A 78 10.10 -14.90 32.94
CA LEU A 78 9.09 -15.40 33.87
C LEU A 78 9.21 -16.92 34.12
N LYS A 79 9.59 -17.72 33.12
CA LYS A 79 9.74 -19.17 33.29
C LYS A 79 11.03 -19.56 34.03
N GLU A 80 12.13 -18.87 33.74
CA GLU A 80 13.46 -19.23 34.25
C GLU A 80 13.72 -18.68 35.65
N ASP A 81 13.08 -17.57 36.04
CA ASP A 81 13.25 -16.97 37.36
C ASP A 81 12.03 -17.22 38.28
N PRO A 82 12.16 -18.07 39.31
CA PRO A 82 11.12 -18.29 40.31
C PRO A 82 10.69 -17.01 41.02
N PHE A 83 11.60 -16.04 41.20
CA PHE A 83 11.33 -14.77 41.86
C PHE A 83 10.38 -13.91 41.02
N SER A 84 10.62 -13.81 39.71
CA SER A 84 9.74 -13.10 38.77
C SER A 84 8.32 -13.68 38.74
N ARG A 85 8.17 -15.01 38.84
CA ARG A 85 6.87 -15.68 38.96
C ARG A 85 6.15 -15.37 40.26
N GLU A 86 6.86 -15.43 41.37
CA GLU A 86 6.29 -15.15 42.68
C GLU A 86 5.89 -13.67 42.81
N LYS A 87 6.70 -12.76 42.25
CA LYS A 87 6.39 -11.33 42.16
C LYS A 87 5.11 -11.08 41.36
N LEU A 88 4.98 -11.66 40.17
CA LEU A 88 3.76 -11.53 39.35
C LEU A 88 2.52 -12.08 40.07
N ALA A 89 2.66 -13.24 40.72
CA ALA A 89 1.57 -13.86 41.49
C ALA A 89 1.12 -12.98 42.67
N ARG A 90 2.05 -12.29 43.34
CA ARG A 90 1.75 -11.38 44.46
C ARG A 90 1.17 -10.04 43.99
N GLU A 91 1.75 -9.43 42.96
CA GLU A 91 1.38 -8.07 42.50
C GLU A 91 0.10 -8.06 41.64
N GLU A 92 -0.01 -8.95 40.65
CA GLU A 92 -1.15 -8.96 39.71
C GLU A 92 -2.32 -9.81 40.21
N TYR A 93 -2.03 -10.90 40.93
CA TYR A 93 -3.06 -11.87 41.34
C TYR A 93 -3.33 -11.87 42.85
N GLY A 94 -2.57 -11.11 43.64
CA GLY A 94 -2.74 -11.04 45.09
C GLY A 94 -2.60 -12.39 45.79
N LEU A 95 -1.84 -13.35 45.22
CA LEU A 95 -1.68 -14.68 45.78
C LEU A 95 -0.63 -14.66 46.90
N SER A 96 -0.96 -15.24 48.05
CA SER A 96 -0.03 -15.46 49.16
C SER A 96 0.12 -16.94 49.47
N LYS A 97 1.23 -17.33 50.11
CA LYS A 97 1.35 -18.69 50.65
C LYS A 97 0.39 -18.88 51.83
N PRO A 98 0.03 -20.14 52.18
CA PRO A 98 -0.92 -20.42 53.27
C PRO A 98 -0.59 -19.78 54.62
N ASN A 99 0.67 -19.38 54.84
CA ASN A 99 1.18 -18.78 56.08
C ASN A 99 1.50 -17.27 55.95
N GLU A 100 1.04 -16.60 54.88
CA GLU A 100 1.33 -15.19 54.59
C GLU A 100 0.04 -14.35 54.60
N TYR A 101 0.08 -13.18 55.26
CA TYR A 101 -1.03 -12.22 55.31
C TYR A 101 -0.88 -11.16 54.20
N ILE A 102 -1.99 -10.85 53.52
CA ILE A 102 -2.06 -9.81 52.48
C ILE A 102 -2.65 -8.55 53.13
N PHE A 103 -1.90 -7.44 53.10
CA PHE A 103 -2.37 -6.13 53.56
C PHE A 103 -2.84 -5.31 52.35
N GLN A 104 -4.16 -5.19 52.16
CA GLN A 104 -4.74 -4.24 51.22
C GLN A 104 -5.14 -2.99 51.99
N TYR A 105 -4.63 -1.84 51.57
CA TYR A 105 -5.03 -0.55 52.11
C TYR A 105 -6.13 0.01 51.20
N ASP A 106 -7.34 0.16 51.74
CA ASP A 106 -8.36 0.98 51.09
C ASP A 106 -7.86 2.43 51.03
N LYS A 107 -8.05 3.06 49.88
CA LYS A 107 -7.59 4.43 49.61
C LYS A 107 -8.50 5.46 50.25
#